data_AF-A0A7W8N4C8-F1
#
_entry.id   AF-A0A7W8N4C8-F1
#
_cell.length_a   1.000
_cell.length_b   1.000
_cell.length_c   1.000
_cell.angle_alpha   90.00
_cell.angle_beta   90.00
_cell.angle_gamma   90.00
#
_symmetry.space_group_name_H-M   'P 1'
#
loop_
_entity.id
_entity.type
_entity.pdbx_description
1 polymer ?
#
loop_
_entity_poly.entity_id
_entity_poly.type
_entity_poly.pdbx_seq_one_letter_code
_entity_poly.pdbx_strand_id
1 'polypeptide(L)'
;MMGGYAGGQAQYARVPFANVGPLKIESDLPDEKVLFLSDIFPTGYMAAENAQILPGDTVAVWGCGPVGQFAVASAFLLGAARVIAIDRLPERLEMARSLGAITVDYSEEDVSVLTALKDLTGGIGPDACIDAVGL
;
A
#
# COMPACT_ATOMS: atom_id res chain seq x y z
N MET A 1 -14.40 -11.44 15.56
CA MET A 1 -13.16 -11.27 14.75
C MET A 1 -12.19 -10.39 15.52
N MET A 2 -11.44 -10.95 16.45
CA MET A 2 -10.21 -10.41 17.04
C MET A 2 -9.52 -11.65 17.61
N GLY A 3 -8.30 -11.97 17.18
CA GLY A 3 -7.70 -13.31 17.30
C GLY A 3 -7.52 -13.92 18.71
N GLY A 4 -8.15 -13.40 19.75
CA GLY A 4 -8.18 -13.98 21.09
C GLY A 4 -6.89 -13.77 21.91
N TYR A 5 -5.95 -12.97 21.39
CA TYR A 5 -4.68 -12.66 22.05
C TYR A 5 -4.65 -11.20 22.51
N ALA A 6 -3.92 -10.94 23.60
CA ALA A 6 -3.63 -9.58 24.05
C ALA A 6 -2.73 -8.86 23.03
N GLY A 7 -3.02 -7.59 22.77
CA GLY A 7 -2.24 -6.76 21.82
C GLY A 7 -0.85 -6.37 22.33
N GLY A 8 -0.03 -5.84 21.44
CA GLY A 8 1.39 -5.52 21.70
C GLY A 8 1.70 -4.10 22.19
N GLN A 9 0.72 -3.20 22.27
CA GLN A 9 0.90 -1.84 22.83
C GLN A 9 0.96 -1.88 24.36
N ALA A 10 1.99 -2.56 24.89
CA ALA A 10 2.22 -2.83 26.30
C ALA A 10 3.73 -2.99 26.57
N GLN A 11 4.14 -2.98 27.84
CA GLN A 11 5.56 -3.19 28.20
C GLN A 11 6.06 -4.61 27.86
N TYR A 12 5.16 -5.59 27.78
CA TYR A 12 5.46 -6.97 27.42
C TYR A 12 4.31 -7.56 26.61
N ALA A 13 4.62 -8.42 25.64
CA ALA A 13 3.64 -9.14 24.83
C ALA A 13 3.93 -10.64 24.85
N ARG A 14 2.88 -11.47 24.93
CA ARG A 14 3.01 -12.92 24.81
C ARG A 14 2.98 -13.30 23.34
N VAL A 15 4.05 -13.92 22.86
CA VAL A 15 4.12 -14.47 21.50
C VAL A 15 4.00 -16.00 21.55
N PRO A 16 2.82 -16.57 21.24
CA PRO A 16 2.66 -18.02 21.13
C PRO A 16 3.43 -18.55 19.91
N PHE A 17 3.85 -19.82 19.95
CA PHE A 17 4.58 -20.47 18.84
C PHE A 17 5.79 -19.65 18.35
N ALA A 18 6.61 -19.17 19.29
CA ALA A 18 7.74 -18.27 19.02
C ALA A 18 8.82 -18.86 18.08
N ASN A 19 8.76 -20.16 17.78
CA ASN A 19 9.60 -20.83 16.79
C ASN A 19 9.05 -20.77 15.35
N VAL A 20 7.89 -20.16 15.12
CA VAL A 20 7.23 -20.10 13.80
C VAL A 20 7.04 -18.65 13.31
N GLY A 21 6.40 -17.80 14.11
CA GLY A 21 5.98 -16.47 13.67
C GLY A 21 7.10 -15.43 13.69
N PRO A 22 7.81 -15.24 14.82
CA PRO A 22 8.86 -14.24 14.92
C PRO A 22 10.05 -14.53 14.01
N LEU A 23 10.54 -13.47 13.37
CA LEU A 23 11.77 -13.48 12.60
C LEU A 23 12.79 -12.61 13.31
N LYS A 24 13.98 -13.17 13.52
CA LYS A 24 15.12 -12.38 14.00
C LYS A 24 15.60 -11.53 12.83
N ILE A 25 15.63 -10.21 13.03
CA ILE A 25 16.16 -9.27 12.04
C ILE A 25 17.69 -9.19 12.23
N GLU A 26 18.44 -9.65 11.24
CA GLU A 26 19.91 -9.58 11.21
C GLU A 26 20.35 -8.42 10.32
N SER A 27 20.11 -7.20 10.81
CA SER A 27 20.41 -5.95 10.11
C SER A 27 20.92 -4.89 11.09
N ASP A 28 21.65 -3.92 10.57
CA ASP A 28 22.08 -2.69 11.25
C ASP A 28 21.04 -1.55 11.15
N LEU A 29 19.92 -1.80 10.47
CA LEU A 29 18.82 -0.84 10.38
C LEU A 29 18.17 -0.60 11.76
N PRO A 30 17.79 0.65 12.08
CA PRO A 30 17.03 0.96 13.29
C PRO A 30 15.68 0.24 13.34
N ASP A 31 15.22 -0.09 14.55
CA ASP A 31 13.95 -0.78 14.79
C ASP A 31 12.76 -0.07 14.10
N GLU A 32 12.75 1.26 14.09
CA GLU A 32 11.67 2.06 13.48
C GLU A 32 11.59 1.90 11.96
N LYS A 33 12.66 1.44 11.30
CA LYS A 33 12.68 1.16 9.87
C LYS A 33 12.17 -0.24 9.56
N VAL A 34 12.43 -1.21 10.43
CA VAL A 34 12.03 -2.61 10.23
C VAL A 34 10.68 -2.94 10.87
N LEU A 35 10.18 -2.10 11.77
CA LEU A 35 8.89 -2.27 12.46
C LEU A 35 7.73 -2.54 11.49
N PHE A 36 7.73 -1.88 10.33
CA PHE A 36 6.67 -2.02 9.33
C PHE A 36 6.61 -3.40 8.67
N LEU A 37 7.66 -4.22 8.80
CA LEU A 37 7.70 -5.61 8.32
C LEU A 37 6.76 -6.55 9.11
N SER A 38 6.17 -6.09 10.21
CA SER A 38 5.26 -6.89 11.02
C SER A 38 3.83 -6.93 10.49
N ASP A 39 3.43 -5.96 9.66
CA ASP A 39 2.06 -5.84 9.16
C ASP A 39 2.00 -5.04 7.85
N ILE A 40 2.02 -3.70 7.94
CA ILE A 40 1.51 -2.86 6.85
C ILE A 40 2.36 -2.90 5.58
N PHE A 41 3.67 -3.14 5.68
CA PHE A 41 4.50 -3.31 4.49
C PHE A 41 4.21 -4.67 3.83
N PRO A 42 4.35 -5.83 4.51
CA PRO A 42 3.93 -7.11 3.93
C PRO A 42 2.50 -7.12 3.40
N THR A 43 1.55 -6.44 4.07
CA THR A 43 0.17 -6.31 3.60
C THR A 43 0.10 -5.58 2.25
N GLY A 44 0.76 -4.44 2.10
CA GLY A 44 0.84 -3.71 0.82
C GLY A 44 1.60 -4.48 -0.26
N TYR A 45 2.68 -5.17 0.10
CA TYR A 45 3.46 -6.01 -0.81
C TYR A 45 2.64 -7.19 -1.32
N MET A 46 1.98 -7.92 -0.42
CA MET A 46 1.10 -9.04 -0.77
C MET A 46 -0.03 -8.59 -1.69
N ALA A 47 -0.61 -7.41 -1.46
CA ALA A 47 -1.64 -6.87 -2.37
C ALA A 47 -1.09 -6.63 -3.78
N ALA A 48 0.12 -6.08 -3.89
CA ALA A 48 0.78 -5.86 -5.17
C ALA A 48 1.22 -7.17 -5.86
N GLU A 49 1.67 -8.16 -5.09
CA GLU A 49 2.00 -9.49 -5.58
C GLU A 49 0.75 -10.21 -6.11
N ASN A 50 -0.35 -10.15 -5.37
CA ASN A 50 -1.65 -10.71 -5.78
C ASN A 50 -2.28 -9.99 -6.97
N ALA A 51 -1.88 -8.74 -7.23
CA ALA A 51 -2.28 -8.00 -8.42
C ALA A 51 -1.56 -8.49 -9.69
N GLN A 52 -0.60 -9.42 -9.56
CA GLN A 52 0.11 -10.06 -10.68
C GLN A 52 0.76 -9.06 -11.66
N ILE A 53 1.32 -7.99 -11.10
CA ILE A 53 1.91 -6.87 -11.84
C ILE A 53 3.02 -7.37 -12.76
N LEU A 54 2.96 -6.93 -14.02
CA LEU A 54 3.98 -7.15 -15.04
C LEU A 54 4.73 -5.84 -15.36
N PRO A 55 5.98 -5.93 -15.84
CA PRO A 55 6.71 -4.78 -16.35
C PRO A 55 5.91 -4.04 -17.43
N GLY A 56 5.59 -2.77 -17.18
CA GLY A 56 4.79 -1.94 -18.10
C GLY A 56 3.39 -1.61 -17.60
N ASP A 57 2.88 -2.35 -16.62
CA ASP A 57 1.52 -2.19 -16.13
C ASP A 57 1.29 -0.82 -15.46
N THR A 58 0.05 -0.35 -15.58
CA THR A 58 -0.50 0.77 -14.82
C THR A 58 -1.38 0.22 -13.69
N VAL A 59 -1.01 0.51 -12.45
CA VAL A 59 -1.73 0.04 -11.26
C VAL A 59 -2.48 1.20 -10.61
N ALA A 60 -3.75 1.02 -10.28
CA ALA A 60 -4.50 1.97 -9.47
C ALA A 60 -4.59 1.51 -8.02
N VAL A 61 -4.30 2.40 -7.07
CA VAL A 61 -4.34 2.12 -5.62
C VAL A 61 -5.35 3.06 -4.97
N TRP A 62 -6.40 2.50 -4.37
CA TRP A 62 -7.39 3.22 -3.59
C TRP A 62 -6.97 3.27 -2.13
N GLY A 63 -6.96 4.48 -1.58
CA GLY A 63 -6.51 4.75 -0.22
C GLY A 63 -5.00 4.94 -0.16
N CYS A 64 -4.59 6.11 0.30
CA CYS A 64 -3.19 6.51 0.50
C CYS A 64 -2.85 6.54 2.01
N GLY A 65 -3.54 5.73 2.82
CA GLY A 65 -3.15 5.46 4.20
C GLY A 65 -1.86 4.61 4.29
N PRO A 66 -1.39 4.23 5.49
CA PRO A 66 -0.11 3.55 5.64
C PRO A 66 0.05 2.27 4.79
N VAL A 67 -0.98 1.43 4.71
CA VAL A 67 -0.97 0.24 3.83
C VAL A 67 -0.92 0.64 2.36
N GLY A 68 -1.71 1.64 1.95
CA GLY A 68 -1.74 2.15 0.58
C GLY A 68 -0.39 2.71 0.12
N GLN A 69 0.34 3.41 0.99
CA GLN A 69 1.69 3.89 0.68
C GLN A 69 2.66 2.73 0.39
N PHE A 70 2.59 1.67 1.20
CA PHE A 70 3.38 0.47 0.94
C PHE A 70 2.90 -0.32 -0.28
N ALA A 71 1.61 -0.28 -0.61
CA ALA A 71 1.10 -0.84 -1.86
C ALA A 71 1.61 -0.08 -3.08
N VAL A 72 1.64 1.26 -3.04
CA VAL A 72 2.24 2.11 -4.09
C VAL A 72 3.73 1.77 -4.27
N ALA A 73 4.50 1.77 -3.17
CA ALA A 73 5.92 1.43 -3.22
C ALA A 73 6.16 0.01 -3.74
N SER A 74 5.33 -0.95 -3.33
CA SER A 74 5.45 -2.36 -3.75
C SER A 74 5.05 -2.56 -5.22
N ALA A 75 4.06 -1.83 -5.72
CA ALA A 75 3.68 -1.89 -7.13
C ALA A 75 4.85 -1.45 -8.03
N PHE A 76 5.53 -0.36 -7.70
CA PHE A 76 6.76 0.04 -8.40
C PHE A 76 7.89 -0.99 -8.24
N LEU A 77 8.09 -1.53 -7.02
CA LEU A 77 9.10 -2.56 -6.77
C LEU A 77 8.89 -3.81 -7.64
N LEU A 78 7.63 -4.17 -7.90
CA LEU A 78 7.25 -5.33 -8.71
C LEU A 78 7.15 -5.04 -10.22
N GLY A 79 7.48 -3.81 -10.65
CA GLY A 79 7.67 -3.49 -12.06
C GLY A 79 6.56 -2.67 -12.71
N ALA A 80 5.57 -2.17 -11.95
CA ALA A 80 4.58 -1.25 -12.52
C ALA A 80 5.29 -0.04 -13.13
N ALA A 81 4.96 0.30 -14.38
CA ALA A 81 5.49 1.48 -15.03
C ALA A 81 4.81 2.77 -14.52
N ARG A 82 3.57 2.63 -14.03
CA ARG A 82 2.78 3.74 -13.50
C ARG A 82 1.95 3.25 -12.33
N VAL A 83 1.87 4.08 -11.30
CA VAL A 83 0.92 3.90 -10.20
C VAL A 83 0.04 5.13 -10.09
N ILE A 84 -1.28 4.94 -10.05
CA ILE A 84 -2.28 5.98 -9.86
C ILE A 84 -2.82 5.84 -8.42
N ALA A 85 -2.50 6.80 -7.56
CA ALA A 85 -2.85 6.80 -6.15
C ALA A 85 -4.09 7.68 -5.91
N ILE A 86 -5.14 7.11 -5.32
CA ILE A 86 -6.46 7.73 -5.19
C ILE A 86 -6.79 7.91 -3.71
N ASP A 87 -6.95 9.15 -3.25
CA ASP A 87 -7.36 9.51 -1.88
C ASP A 87 -8.03 10.91 -1.93
N ARG A 88 -8.34 11.49 -0.77
CA ARG A 88 -8.85 12.86 -0.63
C ARG A 88 -8.04 13.71 0.36
N LEU A 89 -7.06 13.11 1.04
CA LEU A 89 -6.27 13.80 2.04
C LEU A 89 -4.95 14.29 1.41
N PRO A 90 -4.73 15.61 1.31
CA PRO A 90 -3.58 16.18 0.61
C PRO A 90 -2.24 15.65 1.10
N GLU A 91 -2.06 15.45 2.40
CA GLU A 91 -0.83 14.94 2.99
C GLU A 91 -0.53 13.49 2.58
N ARG A 92 -1.57 12.68 2.38
CA ARG A 92 -1.43 11.29 1.93
C ARG A 92 -1.11 11.23 0.44
N LEU A 93 -1.76 12.08 -0.35
CA LEU A 93 -1.47 12.21 -1.77
C LEU A 93 -0.05 12.73 -2.00
N GLU A 94 0.42 13.71 -1.21
CA GLU A 94 1.80 14.20 -1.30
C GLU A 94 2.82 13.09 -1.01
N MET A 95 2.56 12.24 -0.01
CA MET A 95 3.42 11.10 0.27
C MET A 95 3.46 10.11 -0.91
N ALA A 96 2.31 9.79 -1.51
CA ALA A 96 2.26 8.91 -2.68
C ALA A 96 2.97 9.54 -3.89
N ARG A 97 2.83 10.85 -4.08
CA ARG A 97 3.53 11.63 -5.11
C ARG A 97 5.05 11.58 -4.93
N SER A 98 5.53 11.64 -3.68
CA SER A 98 6.96 11.53 -3.37
C SER A 98 7.56 10.16 -3.72
N LEU A 99 6.72 9.12 -3.83
CA LEU A 99 7.10 7.78 -4.31
C LEU A 99 7.04 7.66 -5.85
N GLY A 100 6.58 8.71 -6.55
CA GLY A 100 6.45 8.75 -8.01
C GLY A 100 5.04 8.42 -8.53
N ALA A 101 4.04 8.26 -7.66
CA ALA A 101 2.68 7.99 -8.11
C ALA A 101 2.01 9.25 -8.70
N ILE A 102 1.12 9.03 -9.68
CA ILE A 102 0.18 10.05 -10.15
C ILE A 102 -1.00 10.06 -9.17
N THR A 103 -1.30 11.21 -8.59
CA THR A 103 -2.34 11.33 -7.55
C THR A 103 -3.66 11.80 -8.15
N VAL A 104 -4.77 11.22 -7.68
CA VAL A 104 -6.13 11.68 -7.97
C VAL A 104 -6.82 12.02 -6.65
N ASP A 105 -7.20 13.30 -6.49
CA ASP A 105 -8.00 13.76 -5.37
C ASP A 105 -9.50 13.70 -5.73
N TYR A 106 -10.23 12.76 -5.15
CA TYR A 106 -11.66 12.60 -5.46
C TYR A 106 -12.58 13.53 -4.67
N SER A 107 -12.04 14.41 -3.83
CA SER A 107 -12.82 15.43 -3.13
C SER A 107 -12.97 16.74 -3.91
N GLU A 108 -12.18 16.93 -4.97
CA GLU A 108 -12.33 18.06 -5.87
C GLU A 108 -13.63 17.93 -6.69
N GLU A 109 -14.41 19.01 -6.75
CA GLU A 109 -15.78 18.99 -7.33
C GLU A 109 -15.81 18.54 -8.80
N ASP A 110 -14.76 18.84 -9.57
CA ASP A 110 -14.66 18.52 -10.99
C ASP A 110 -13.89 17.22 -11.28
N VAL A 111 -13.50 16.46 -10.25
CA VAL A 111 -12.72 15.22 -10.42
C VAL A 111 -13.60 13.98 -10.31
N SER A 112 -13.78 13.31 -11.46
CA SER A 112 -14.30 11.95 -11.54
C SER A 112 -13.15 10.96 -11.60
N VAL A 113 -13.01 10.09 -10.60
CA VAL A 113 -11.99 9.02 -10.58
C VAL A 113 -12.09 8.16 -11.84
N LEU A 114 -13.31 7.83 -12.29
CA LEU A 114 -13.51 7.05 -13.51
C LEU A 114 -12.96 7.76 -14.75
N THR A 115 -13.20 9.07 -14.87
CA THR A 115 -12.71 9.87 -15.99
C THR A 115 -11.19 9.99 -15.94
N ALA A 116 -10.63 10.31 -14.77
CA ALA A 116 -9.20 10.40 -14.56
C ALA A 116 -8.49 9.08 -14.90
N LEU A 117 -9.03 7.93 -14.46
CA LEU A 117 -8.48 6.62 -14.79
C LEU A 117 -8.52 6.37 -16.30
N LYS A 118 -9.62 6.68 -16.99
CA LYS A 118 -9.69 6.56 -18.45
C LYS A 118 -8.64 7.42 -19.15
N ASP A 119 -8.53 8.69 -18.78
CA ASP A 119 -7.61 9.62 -19.41
C ASP A 119 -6.15 9.19 -19.20
N LEU A 120 -5.81 8.74 -17.98
CA LEU A 120 -4.47 8.28 -17.62
C LEU A 120 -4.10 6.89 -18.19
N THR A 121 -5.06 6.16 -18.76
CA THR A 121 -4.88 4.79 -19.27
C THR A 121 -5.30 4.62 -20.73
N GLY A 122 -5.49 5.73 -21.47
CA GLY A 122 -5.89 5.67 -22.88
C GLY A 122 -7.28 5.08 -23.11
N GLY A 123 -8.16 5.17 -22.10
CA GLY A 123 -9.56 4.75 -22.16
C GLY A 123 -9.82 3.29 -21.77
N ILE A 124 -8.79 2.49 -21.49
CA ILE A 124 -8.90 1.05 -21.23
C ILE A 124 -9.17 0.77 -19.74
N GLY A 125 -8.63 1.61 -18.86
CA GLY A 125 -8.56 1.36 -17.42
C GLY A 125 -7.17 0.85 -16.99
N PRO A 126 -6.89 0.85 -15.68
CA PRO A 126 -5.64 0.31 -15.14
C PRO A 126 -5.58 -1.22 -15.33
N ASP A 127 -4.38 -1.76 -15.48
CA ASP A 127 -4.14 -3.20 -15.65
C ASP A 127 -4.44 -3.97 -14.36
N ALA A 128 -4.23 -3.34 -13.20
CA ALA A 128 -4.59 -3.87 -11.90
C ALA A 128 -5.07 -2.79 -10.92
N CYS A 129 -5.86 -3.22 -9.94
CA CYS A 129 -6.42 -2.37 -8.89
C CYS A 129 -6.13 -2.95 -7.50
N ILE A 130 -5.69 -2.10 -6.57
CA ILE A 130 -5.51 -2.45 -5.16
C ILE A 130 -6.41 -1.56 -4.32
N ASP A 131 -7.30 -2.17 -3.53
CA ASP A 131 -8.11 -1.46 -2.54
C ASP A 131 -7.45 -1.57 -1.15
N ALA A 132 -6.97 -0.43 -0.65
CA ALA A 132 -6.39 -0.27 0.68
C ALA A 132 -7.22 0.69 1.55
N VAL A 133 -8.52 0.85 1.27
CA VAL A 133 -9.48 1.63 2.07
C VAL A 133 -10.28 0.71 3.00
N GLY A 134 -10.88 -0.33 2.44
CA GLY A 134 -11.85 -1.19 3.13
C GLY A 134 -13.32 -0.80 2.87
N LEU A 135 -14.23 -1.62 3.43
CA LEU A 135 -15.69 -1.46 3.35
C LEU A 135 -16.26 -0.40 4.29
#